data_AF-A0A1E1IWZ7-F1
#
_entry.id   AF-A0A1E1IWZ7-F1
#
_cell.length_a   1.000
_cell.length_b   1.000
_cell.length_c   1.000
_cell.angle_alpha   90.00
_cell.angle_beta   90.00
_cell.angle_gamma   90.00
#
_symmetry.space_group_name_H-M   'P 1'
#
loop_
_entity.id
_entity.type
_entity.pdbx_description
1 polymer ?
#
loop_
_entity_poly.entity_id
_entity_poly.type
_entity_poly.pdbx_seq_one_letter_code
_entity_poly.pdbx_strand_id
1 'polypeptide(L)'
;MFSPSVLLRSRIPDTGHHTTATFKWATYTFWYFLDPALRRHHWYYRRKVQLDRFLERNSIATNSLIGVIFGVTVYFSVICGALLPPAVGAKEHSMKENAREVLNLMECDTSKELPAYQLMRVKREIIGKLHAVADEAEVRRQREEAEKLSELLKSLS
;
A
#
# COMPACT_ATOMS: atom_id res chain seq x y z
N MET A 1 13.74 47.91 1.70
CA MET A 1 13.99 48.34 0.30
C MET A 1 14.56 47.15 -0.44
N PHE A 2 13.77 46.50 -1.30
CA PHE A 2 14.22 45.37 -2.12
C PHE A 2 14.81 45.91 -3.41
N SER A 3 16.08 45.61 -3.70
CA SER A 3 16.72 45.89 -5.00
C SER A 3 16.09 45.04 -6.09
N PRO A 4 15.48 45.61 -7.15
CA PRO A 4 15.03 44.87 -8.31
C PRO A 4 16.12 44.94 -9.37
N SER A 5 17.16 44.13 -9.24
CA SER A 5 18.20 44.05 -10.27
C SER A 5 18.83 42.66 -10.33
N VAL A 6 17.97 41.63 -10.39
CA VAL A 6 18.31 40.43 -11.16
C VAL A 6 18.13 40.81 -12.62
N LEU A 7 19.10 41.55 -13.17
CA LEU A 7 19.25 41.71 -14.60
C LEU A 7 19.32 40.30 -15.19
N LEU A 8 18.27 39.91 -15.90
CA LEU A 8 18.22 38.75 -16.79
C LEU A 8 19.36 38.89 -17.79
N ARG A 9 20.56 38.43 -17.42
CA ARG A 9 21.71 38.34 -18.31
C ARG A 9 21.25 37.51 -19.50
N SER A 10 21.18 38.14 -20.68
CA SER A 10 20.74 37.49 -21.90
C SER A 10 21.58 36.22 -22.10
N ARG A 11 20.89 35.09 -22.28
CA ARG A 11 21.55 33.79 -22.51
C ARG A 11 22.12 33.67 -23.93
N ILE A 12 21.85 34.69 -24.75
CA ILE A 12 22.28 34.82 -26.14
C ILE A 12 23.70 35.39 -26.11
N PRO A 13 24.72 34.67 -26.61
CA PRO A 13 26.06 35.22 -26.73
C PRO A 13 26.09 36.36 -27.76
N ASP A 14 26.74 37.47 -27.43
CA ASP A 14 26.92 38.65 -28.31
C ASP A 14 27.96 38.41 -29.41
N THR A 15 28.01 37.20 -29.95
CA THR A 15 28.95 36.81 -31.00
C THR A 15 28.18 36.67 -32.32
N GLY A 16 28.24 37.69 -33.17
CA GLY A 16 27.66 37.66 -34.52
C GLY A 16 27.75 39.00 -35.26
N HIS A 17 27.64 38.97 -36.58
CA HIS A 17 27.66 40.16 -37.42
C HIS A 17 26.52 41.14 -37.05
N HIS A 18 26.81 42.45 -37.07
CA HIS A 18 25.83 43.51 -36.87
C HIS A 18 24.82 43.50 -38.04
N THR A 19 23.66 42.91 -37.80
CA THR A 19 22.54 42.86 -38.75
C THR A 19 21.48 43.89 -38.36
N THR A 20 20.90 44.61 -39.33
CA THR A 20 19.85 45.64 -39.17
C THR A 20 18.46 45.10 -38.79
N ALA A 21 18.33 43.80 -38.51
CA ALA A 21 17.06 43.19 -38.13
C ALA A 21 16.62 43.64 -36.73
N THR A 22 15.46 44.29 -36.65
CA THR A 22 14.86 44.82 -35.42
C THR A 22 14.46 43.73 -34.41
N PHE A 23 14.23 42.50 -34.85
CA PHE A 23 13.88 41.39 -33.96
C PHE A 23 14.39 40.04 -34.46
N LYS A 24 15.36 39.45 -33.75
CA LYS A 24 15.96 38.14 -34.07
C LYS A 24 15.16 36.99 -33.45
N TRP A 25 13.91 36.81 -33.89
CA TRP A 25 12.99 35.82 -33.32
C TRP A 25 13.54 34.38 -33.34
N ALA A 26 14.27 34.00 -34.39
CA ALA A 26 14.91 32.69 -34.49
C ALA A 26 15.96 32.45 -33.39
N THR A 27 16.78 33.45 -33.07
CA THR A 27 17.77 33.37 -32.00
C THR A 27 17.09 33.29 -30.63
N TYR A 28 16.02 34.07 -30.44
CA TYR A 28 15.24 34.03 -29.21
C TYR A 28 14.57 32.66 -28.99
N THR A 29 13.84 32.16 -29.98
CA THR A 29 13.19 30.84 -29.91
C THR A 29 14.18 29.71 -29.70
N PHE A 30 15.35 29.76 -30.34
CA PHE A 30 16.40 28.78 -30.12
C PHE A 30 16.87 28.73 -28.66
N TRP A 31 17.27 29.87 -28.09
CA TRP A 31 17.88 29.91 -26.74
C TRP A 31 16.88 29.77 -25.60
N TYR A 32 15.66 30.24 -25.77
CA TYR A 32 14.64 30.25 -24.71
C TYR A 32 13.68 29.05 -24.76
N PHE A 33 13.55 28.38 -25.92
CA PHE A 33 12.63 27.24 -26.06
C PHE A 33 13.33 25.95 -26.50
N LEU A 34 14.02 25.96 -27.64
CA LEU A 34 14.64 24.75 -28.19
C LEU A 34 15.80 24.22 -27.34
N ASP A 35 16.73 25.07 -26.92
CA ASP A 35 17.89 24.66 -26.10
C ASP A 35 17.46 24.05 -24.74
N PRO A 36 16.54 24.65 -23.96
CA PRO A 36 16.00 24.01 -22.76
C PRO A 36 15.28 22.69 -23.03
N ALA A 37 14.48 22.62 -24.10
CA ALA A 37 13.75 21.41 -24.48
C ALA A 37 14.71 20.27 -24.84
N LEU A 38 15.73 20.56 -25.67
CA LEU A 38 16.75 19.59 -26.07
C LEU A 38 17.62 19.16 -24.90
N ARG A 39 17.99 20.08 -23.99
CA ARG A 39 18.71 19.71 -22.75
C ARG A 39 17.88 18.82 -21.84
N ARG A 40 16.59 19.13 -21.66
CA ARG A 40 15.68 18.30 -20.87
C ARG A 40 15.49 16.93 -21.50
N HIS A 41 15.35 16.87 -22.82
CA HIS A 41 15.26 15.62 -23.57
C HIS A 41 16.54 14.78 -23.45
N HIS A 42 17.72 15.39 -23.63
CA HIS A 42 18.99 14.70 -23.50
C HIS A 42 19.25 14.22 -22.07
N TRP A 43 18.87 15.02 -21.07
CA TRP A 43 18.94 14.63 -19.66
C TRP A 43 18.01 13.45 -19.37
N TYR A 44 16.78 13.48 -19.88
CA TYR A 44 15.84 12.36 -19.77
C TYR A 44 16.40 11.10 -20.43
N TYR A 45 16.98 11.23 -21.63
CA TYR A 45 17.60 10.11 -22.34
C TYR A 45 18.76 9.50 -21.56
N ARG A 46 19.67 10.32 -21.01
CA ARG A 46 20.76 9.83 -20.15
C ARG A 46 20.23 9.12 -18.91
N ARG A 47 19.17 9.64 -18.29
CA ARG A 47 18.55 9.05 -17.11
C ARG A 47 17.90 7.71 -17.42
N LYS A 48 17.25 7.59 -18.59
CA LYS A 48 16.72 6.33 -19.10
C LYS A 48 17.82 5.29 -19.30
N VAL A 49 18.93 5.65 -19.95
CA VAL A 49 20.08 4.74 -20.17
C VAL A 49 20.73 4.32 -18.84
N GLN A 50 20.81 5.22 -17.85
CA GLN A 50 21.32 4.88 -16.51
C GLN A 50 20.38 3.92 -15.78
N LEU A 51 19.07 4.13 -15.87
CA LEU A 51 18.07 3.23 -15.31
C LEU A 51 18.14 1.85 -15.96
N ASP A 52 18.32 1.79 -17.28
CA ASP A 52 18.43 0.54 -18.03
C ASP A 52 19.65 -0.29 -17.57
N ARG A 53 20.82 0.35 -17.50
CA ARG A 53 22.03 -0.30 -16.97
C ARG A 53 21.92 -0.70 -15.50
N PHE A 54 21.20 0.10 -14.71
CA PHE A 54 20.93 -0.22 -13.30
C PHE A 54 20.00 -1.44 -13.18
N LEU A 55 18.97 -1.52 -14.02
CA LEU A 55 18.04 -2.64 -14.10
C LEU A 55 18.74 -3.91 -14.60
N GLU A 56 19.60 -3.81 -15.60
CA GLU A 56 20.42 -4.95 -16.07
C GLU A 56 21.33 -5.47 -14.94
N ARG A 57 22.02 -4.57 -14.23
CA ARG A 57 22.92 -4.93 -13.14
C ARG A 57 22.19 -5.55 -11.94
N ASN A 58 20.98 -5.10 -11.66
CA ASN A 58 20.17 -5.54 -10.52
C ASN A 58 18.92 -6.31 -10.95
N SER A 59 18.99 -7.02 -12.08
CA SER A 59 17.84 -7.65 -12.73
C SER A 59 17.09 -8.62 -11.81
N ILE A 60 17.82 -9.44 -11.05
CA ILE A 60 17.25 -10.39 -10.10
C ILE A 60 16.51 -9.68 -8.97
N ALA A 61 17.15 -8.68 -8.34
CA ALA A 61 16.57 -7.94 -7.23
C ALA A 61 15.34 -7.13 -7.67
N THR A 62 15.41 -6.51 -8.85
CA THR A 62 14.31 -5.71 -9.39
C THR A 62 13.13 -6.59 -9.79
N ASN A 63 13.36 -7.72 -10.46
CA ASN A 63 12.30 -8.67 -10.80
C ASN A 63 11.66 -9.28 -9.56
N SER A 64 12.45 -9.57 -8.52
CA SER A 64 11.93 -10.07 -7.25
C SER A 64 11.08 -9.01 -6.55
N LEU A 65 11.53 -7.76 -6.51
CA LEU A 65 10.77 -6.65 -5.93
C LEU A 65 9.45 -6.40 -6.68
N ILE A 66 9.50 -6.36 -8.02
CA ILE A 66 8.32 -6.21 -8.87
C ILE A 66 7.36 -7.38 -8.65
N GLY A 67 7.88 -8.61 -8.60
CA GLY A 67 7.10 -9.81 -8.35
C GLY A 67 6.44 -9.81 -6.98
N VAL A 68 7.13 -9.34 -5.93
CA VAL A 68 6.56 -9.19 -4.58
C VAL A 68 5.47 -8.13 -4.58
N ILE A 69 5.71 -6.96 -5.15
CA ILE A 69 4.70 -5.90 -5.23
C ILE A 69 3.46 -6.39 -5.96
N PHE A 70 3.65 -7.05 -7.10
CA PHE A 70 2.57 -7.61 -7.91
C PHE A 70 1.82 -8.74 -7.18
N GLY A 71 2.54 -9.65 -6.53
CA GLY A 71 1.95 -10.74 -5.75
C GLY A 71 1.13 -10.21 -4.57
N VAL A 72 1.63 -9.17 -3.89
CA VAL A 72 0.92 -8.51 -2.79
C VAL A 72 -0.32 -7.80 -3.29
N THR A 73 -0.24 -7.03 -4.38
CA THR A 73 -1.43 -6.35 -4.93
C THR A 73 -2.46 -7.35 -5.44
N VAL A 74 -2.06 -8.44 -6.09
CA VAL A 74 -2.96 -9.52 -6.51
C VAL A 74 -3.58 -10.21 -5.28
N TYR A 75 -2.80 -10.50 -4.25
CA TYR A 75 -3.30 -11.08 -3.01
C TYR A 75 -4.37 -10.19 -2.36
N PHE A 76 -4.09 -8.90 -2.17
CA PHE A 76 -5.07 -7.99 -1.56
C PHE A 76 -6.29 -7.76 -2.45
N SER A 77 -6.12 -7.62 -3.77
CA SER A 77 -7.25 -7.38 -4.67
C SER A 77 -8.15 -8.61 -4.82
N VAL A 78 -7.58 -9.81 -4.96
CA VAL A 78 -8.34 -11.04 -5.19
C VAL A 78 -8.79 -11.66 -3.87
N ILE A 79 -7.89 -11.81 -2.90
CA ILE A 79 -8.22 -12.49 -1.65
C ILE A 79 -9.01 -11.57 -0.72
N CYS A 80 -8.57 -10.33 -0.50
CA CYS A 80 -9.34 -9.41 0.35
C CYS A 80 -10.55 -8.80 -0.35
N GLY A 81 -10.57 -8.72 -1.68
CA GLY A 81 -11.70 -8.16 -2.43
C GLY A 81 -12.79 -9.16 -2.78
N ALA A 82 -12.45 -10.41 -3.13
CA ALA A 82 -13.40 -11.38 -3.68
C ALA A 82 -13.63 -12.62 -2.81
N LEU A 83 -12.61 -13.07 -2.06
CA LEU A 83 -12.71 -14.31 -1.26
C LEU A 83 -13.08 -14.06 0.21
N LEU A 84 -12.59 -12.97 0.80
CA LEU A 84 -12.93 -12.62 2.16
C LEU A 84 -14.28 -11.92 2.17
N PRO A 85 -15.27 -12.38 2.96
CA PRO A 85 -16.50 -11.63 3.14
C PRO A 85 -16.14 -10.22 3.62
N PRO A 86 -16.78 -9.16 3.07
CA PRO A 86 -16.56 -7.81 3.55
C PRO A 86 -16.73 -7.82 5.06
N ALA A 87 -15.86 -7.11 5.77
CA ALA A 87 -15.93 -6.97 7.23
C ALA A 87 -17.16 -6.11 7.62
N VAL A 88 -18.35 -6.59 7.27
CA VAL A 88 -19.63 -6.00 7.60
C VAL A 88 -19.83 -6.23 9.09
N GLY A 89 -19.63 -5.17 9.87
CA GLY A 89 -19.82 -5.19 11.31
C GLY A 89 -18.56 -4.95 12.15
N ALA A 90 -17.37 -4.89 11.54
CA ALA A 90 -16.21 -4.33 12.22
C ALA A 90 -16.38 -2.81 12.28
N LYS A 91 -17.14 -2.31 13.28
CA LYS A 91 -16.89 -0.96 13.77
C LYS A 91 -15.38 -0.86 13.97
N GLU A 92 -14.76 0.22 13.47
CA GLU A 92 -13.36 0.55 13.73
C GLU A 92 -13.14 0.79 15.23
N HIS A 93 -13.30 -0.24 16.04
CA HIS A 93 -12.88 -0.22 17.41
C HIS A 93 -11.38 -0.39 17.38
N SER A 94 -10.68 0.66 17.81
CA SER A 94 -9.27 0.55 18.15
C SER A 94 -9.09 -0.68 19.04
N MET A 95 -8.01 -1.44 18.85
CA MET A 95 -7.75 -2.68 19.57
C MET A 95 -7.88 -2.53 21.11
N LYS A 96 -7.68 -1.29 21.62
CA LYS A 96 -7.92 -0.90 23.02
C LYS A 96 -9.39 -0.84 23.43
N GLU A 97 -10.28 -0.39 22.55
CA GLU A 97 -11.72 -0.33 22.80
C GLU A 97 -12.32 -1.74 22.86
N ASN A 98 -11.94 -2.60 21.90
CA ASN A 98 -12.38 -4.00 21.88
C ASN A 98 -11.90 -4.76 23.15
N ALA A 99 -10.63 -4.53 23.56
CA ALA A 99 -10.12 -5.12 24.81
C ALA A 99 -10.91 -4.66 26.04
N ARG A 100 -11.35 -3.40 26.10
CA ARG A 100 -12.18 -2.88 27.20
C ARG A 100 -13.59 -3.45 27.19
N GLU A 101 -14.20 -3.60 26.02
CA GLU A 101 -15.51 -4.24 25.89
C GLU A 101 -15.49 -5.69 26.37
N VAL A 102 -14.49 -6.47 25.95
CA VAL A 102 -14.31 -7.86 26.40
C VAL A 102 -14.06 -7.94 27.92
N LEU A 103 -13.25 -7.03 28.48
CA LEU A 103 -12.99 -6.98 29.92
C LEU A 103 -14.24 -6.59 30.72
N ASN A 104 -15.03 -5.63 30.23
CA ASN A 104 -16.30 -5.24 30.83
C ASN A 104 -17.33 -6.38 30.78
N LEU A 105 -17.36 -7.15 29.68
CA LEU A 105 -18.22 -8.32 29.54
C LEU A 105 -17.84 -9.48 30.50
N MET A 106 -16.60 -9.49 30.98
CA MET A 106 -16.12 -10.40 32.02
C MET A 106 -16.15 -9.79 33.43
N GLU A 107 -16.92 -8.70 33.62
CA GLU A 107 -17.09 -7.99 34.90
C GLU A 107 -15.75 -7.57 35.56
N CYS A 108 -14.70 -7.37 34.76
CA CYS A 108 -13.41 -6.93 35.25
C CYS A 108 -13.38 -5.40 35.33
N ASP A 109 -13.06 -4.87 36.50
CA ASP A 109 -13.00 -3.43 36.76
C ASP A 109 -11.85 -2.79 35.95
N THR A 110 -12.18 -2.15 34.82
CA THR A 110 -11.22 -1.56 33.87
C THR A 110 -10.77 -0.13 34.26
N SER A 111 -11.24 0.37 35.40
CA SER A 111 -10.98 1.74 35.90
C SER A 111 -9.55 1.95 36.42
N LYS A 112 -8.81 0.88 36.73
CA LYS A 112 -7.42 0.90 37.20
C LYS A 112 -6.59 -0.07 36.35
N GLU A 113 -5.28 0.18 36.26
CA GLU A 113 -4.37 -0.78 35.63
C GLU A 113 -4.47 -2.13 36.34
N LEU A 114 -4.97 -3.14 35.63
CA LEU A 114 -5.15 -4.50 36.14
C LEU A 114 -3.77 -5.10 36.44
N PRO A 115 -3.55 -5.68 37.64
CA PRO A 115 -2.34 -6.44 37.94
C PRO A 115 -2.11 -7.57 36.93
N ALA A 116 -0.84 -7.83 36.57
CA ALA A 116 -0.47 -8.79 35.54
C ALA A 116 -1.05 -10.21 35.75
N TYR A 117 -1.20 -10.65 37.00
CA TYR A 117 -1.81 -11.94 37.33
C TYR A 117 -3.30 -12.02 36.96
N GLN A 118 -4.06 -10.94 37.18
CA GLN A 118 -5.49 -10.88 36.83
C GLN A 118 -5.66 -10.89 35.31
N LEU A 119 -4.85 -10.13 34.58
CA LEU A 119 -4.79 -10.16 33.12
C LEU A 119 -4.52 -11.58 32.57
N MET A 120 -3.61 -12.31 33.20
CA MET A 120 -3.27 -13.66 32.75
C MET A 120 -4.41 -14.67 33.00
N ARG A 121 -5.14 -14.51 34.11
CA ARG A 121 -6.34 -15.30 34.42
C ARG A 121 -7.46 -15.04 33.41
N VAL A 122 -7.74 -13.76 33.15
CA VAL A 122 -8.72 -13.31 32.15
C VAL A 122 -8.36 -13.84 30.76
N LYS A 123 -7.09 -13.70 30.34
CA LYS A 123 -6.62 -14.24 29.05
C LYS A 123 -6.86 -15.74 28.94
N ARG A 124 -6.56 -16.51 29.99
CA ARG A 124 -6.79 -17.97 30.01
C ARG A 124 -8.28 -18.30 29.92
N GLU A 125 -9.14 -17.54 30.59
CA GLU A 125 -10.58 -17.74 30.54
C GLU A 125 -11.18 -17.44 29.15
N ILE A 126 -10.74 -16.36 28.52
CA ILE A 126 -11.14 -16.00 27.14
C ILE A 126 -10.75 -17.12 26.17
N ILE A 127 -9.50 -17.59 26.25
CA ILE A 127 -9.01 -18.68 25.41
C ILE A 127 -9.81 -19.97 25.65
N GLY A 128 -10.14 -20.28 26.91
CA GLY A 128 -10.96 -21.44 27.25
C GLY A 128 -12.37 -21.39 26.65
N LYS A 129 -13.05 -20.25 26.77
CA LYS A 129 -14.39 -20.05 26.18
C LYS A 129 -14.34 -20.10 24.65
N LEU A 130 -13.29 -19.55 24.04
CA LEU A 130 -13.08 -19.59 22.59
C LEU A 130 -12.94 -21.03 22.08
N HIS A 131 -12.14 -21.86 22.77
CA HIS A 131 -11.98 -23.27 22.41
C HIS A 131 -13.29 -24.04 22.56
N ALA A 132 -14.04 -23.83 23.65
CA ALA A 132 -15.34 -24.50 23.83
C ALA A 132 -16.32 -24.19 22.68
N VAL A 133 -16.40 -22.93 22.26
CA VAL A 133 -17.26 -22.52 21.13
C VAL A 133 -16.74 -23.10 19.80
N ALA A 134 -15.43 -23.14 19.59
CA ALA A 134 -14.83 -23.73 18.40
C ALA A 134 -15.13 -25.23 18.30
N ASP A 135 -14.99 -25.97 19.40
CA ASP A 135 -15.27 -27.40 19.47
C ASP A 135 -16.76 -27.67 19.20
N GLU A 136 -17.68 -26.89 19.79
CA GLU A 136 -19.11 -27.02 19.51
C GLU A 136 -19.46 -26.76 18.04
N ALA A 137 -18.85 -25.75 17.43
CA ALA A 137 -19.06 -25.42 16.02
C ALA A 137 -18.53 -26.54 15.11
N GLU A 138 -17.37 -27.11 15.43
CA GLU A 138 -16.80 -28.22 14.68
C GLU A 138 -17.67 -29.49 14.79
N VAL A 139 -18.17 -29.81 15.99
CA VAL A 139 -19.10 -30.93 16.19
C VAL A 139 -20.40 -30.74 15.38
N ARG A 140 -20.94 -29.51 15.33
CA ARG A 140 -22.13 -29.22 14.49
C ARG A 140 -21.83 -29.44 13.00
N ARG A 141 -20.68 -28.96 12.52
CA ARG A 141 -20.27 -29.14 11.13
C ARG A 141 -20.13 -30.62 10.76
N GLN A 142 -19.50 -31.40 11.62
CA GLN A 142 -19.34 -32.85 11.44
C GLN A 142 -20.70 -33.57 11.42
N ARG A 143 -21.66 -33.16 12.26
CA ARG A 143 -23.03 -33.70 12.22
C ARG A 143 -23.74 -33.39 10.90
N GLU A 144 -23.67 -32.14 10.43
CA GLU A 144 -24.27 -31.76 9.14
C GLU A 144 -23.64 -32.51 7.96
N GLU A 145 -22.32 -32.72 7.98
CA GLU A 145 -21.61 -33.53 6.97
C GLU A 145 -22.05 -35.01 7.01
N ALA A 146 -22.22 -35.57 8.21
CA ALA A 146 -22.70 -36.94 8.39
C ALA A 146 -24.17 -37.12 7.94
N GLU A 147 -25.04 -36.15 8.23
CA GLU A 147 -26.43 -36.15 7.78
C GLU A 147 -26.51 -36.10 6.26
N LYS A 148 -25.76 -35.21 5.60
CA LYS A 148 -25.67 -35.15 4.13
C LYS A 148 -25.18 -36.45 3.51
N LEU A 149 -24.16 -37.07 4.08
CA LEU A 149 -23.67 -38.38 3.63
C LEU A 149 -24.74 -39.47 3.78
N SER A 150 -25.50 -39.44 4.87
CA SER A 150 -26.59 -40.40 5.11
C SER A 150 -27.75 -40.24 4.11
N GLU A 151 -28.09 -39.00 3.74
CA GLU A 151 -29.11 -38.71 2.73
C GLU A 151 -28.67 -39.14 1.33
N LEU A 152 -27.41 -38.87 0.97
CA LEU A 152 -26.84 -39.34 -0.29
C LEU A 152 -26.86 -40.87 -0.38
N LEU A 153 -26.48 -41.57 0.68
CA LEU A 153 -26.52 -43.03 0.74
C LEU A 153 -27.95 -43.59 0.60
N LYS A 154 -28.94 -42.95 1.24
CA LYS A 154 -30.36 -43.34 1.10
C LYS A 154 -30.91 -43.08 -0.29
N SER A 155 -30.44 -42.05 -1.00
CA SER A 155 -30.88 -41.77 -2.38
C SER A 155 -30.24 -42.70 -3.42
N LEU A 156 -29.16 -43.39 -3.07
CA LEU A 156 -28.46 -44.36 -3.91
C LEU A 156 -28.94 -45.82 -3.74
N SER A 157 -29.75 -46.11 -2.70
CA SER A 157 -30.38 -47.41 -2.48
C SER A 157 -31.82 -47.43 -2.98
#